data_AF-A0A818FM29-F1
#
_entry.id   AF-A0A818FM29-F1
#
_cell.length_a   1.000
_cell.length_b   1.000
_cell.length_c   1.000
_cell.angle_alpha   90.00
_cell.angle_beta   90.00
_cell.angle_gamma   90.00
#
_symmetry.space_group_name_H-M   'P 1'
#
loop_
_entity.id
_entity.type
_entity.pdbx_description
1 polymer ?
#
loop_
_entity_poly.entity_id
_entity_poly.type
_entity_poly.pdbx_seq_one_letter_code
_entity_poly.pdbx_strand_id
1 'polypeptide(L)'
;LIGIDIPAYVIGYFFTLSNQSNPITTIKLQKLTLFQYSVTFHISMLYHMVIVQANNKFYLAVIQQLPQIDLSTSIRSSQDCVPVERLLNSTILKMTQY
;
A
#
# COMPACT_ATOMS: atom_id res chain seq x y z
N LEU A 1 16.06 7.77 1.34
CA LEU A 1 15.08 8.75 1.84
C LEU A 1 15.36 10.08 1.19
N ILE A 2 14.83 10.33 -0.01
CA ILE A 2 14.89 11.66 -0.62
C ILE A 2 13.44 12.06 -0.84
N GLY A 3 12.96 13.04 -0.07
CA GLY A 3 11.69 13.74 -0.33
C GLY A 3 10.44 13.33 0.46
N ILE A 4 10.54 12.50 1.51
CA ILE A 4 9.42 12.23 2.42
C ILE A 4 9.91 12.40 3.86
N ASP A 5 9.28 13.32 4.61
CA ASP A 5 9.55 13.50 6.05
C ASP A 5 9.17 12.22 6.82
N ILE A 6 9.94 11.88 7.85
CA ILE A 6 9.66 10.67 8.66
C ILE A 6 8.36 10.87 9.42
N PRO A 7 7.31 10.07 9.17
CA PRO A 7 6.03 10.23 9.85
C PRO A 7 6.09 9.62 11.26
N ALA A 8 5.17 10.00 12.14
CA ALA A 8 5.03 9.36 13.46
C ALA A 8 4.42 7.94 13.37
N TYR A 9 3.68 7.67 12.29
CA TYR A 9 3.09 6.37 11.99
C TYR A 9 2.90 6.24 10.48
N VAL A 10 2.79 5.01 10.01
CA VAL A 10 2.41 4.68 8.64
C VAL A 10 1.20 3.77 8.66
N ILE A 11 0.37 3.88 7.63
CA ILE A 11 -0.77 2.98 7.42
C ILE A 11 -0.53 2.22 6.12
N GLY A 12 -0.47 0.89 6.19
CA GLY A 12 -0.42 0.02 5.02
C GLY A 12 -1.82 -0.47 4.66
N TYR A 13 -2.23 -0.21 3.43
CA TYR A 13 -3.45 -0.71 2.81
C TYR A 13 -3.07 -1.84 1.86
N PHE A 14 -3.54 -3.05 2.15
CA PHE A 14 -3.25 -4.26 1.39
C PHE A 14 -4.53 -4.70 0.69
N PHE A 15 -4.50 -4.70 -0.65
CA PHE A 15 -5.65 -5.08 -1.46
C PHE A 15 -5.45 -6.47 -2.03
N THR A 16 -6.45 -7.31 -1.82
CA THR A 16 -6.60 -8.57 -2.52
C THR A 16 -7.68 -8.40 -3.58
N LEU A 17 -7.27 -8.38 -4.85
CA LEU A 17 -8.18 -8.36 -5.98
C LEU A 17 -8.68 -9.78 -6.26
N SER A 18 -9.96 -9.88 -6.61
CA SER A 18 -10.61 -11.14 -7.01
C SER A 18 -11.55 -10.83 -8.15
N ASN A 19 -11.60 -11.71 -9.15
CA ASN A 19 -12.49 -11.56 -10.30
C ASN A 19 -13.96 -11.81 -9.94
N GLN A 20 -14.21 -12.45 -8.79
CA GLN A 20 -15.54 -12.93 -8.39
C GLN A 20 -16.13 -12.15 -7.21
N SER A 21 -15.33 -11.32 -6.54
CA SER A 21 -15.75 -10.61 -5.33
C SER A 21 -15.19 -9.19 -5.29
N ASN A 22 -15.82 -8.35 -4.49
CA ASN A 22 -15.28 -7.03 -4.18
C ASN A 22 -13.85 -7.16 -3.61
N PRO A 23 -12.97 -6.20 -3.90
CA PRO A 23 -11.60 -6.22 -3.39
C PRO A 23 -11.61 -6.25 -1.86
N ILE A 24 -10.87 -7.19 -1.29
CA ILE A 24 -10.68 -7.26 0.15
C ILE A 24 -9.57 -6.27 0.50
N THR A 25 -9.87 -5.37 1.44
CA THR A 25 -8.89 -4.38 1.94
C THR A 25 -8.52 -4.72 3.37
N THR A 26 -7.24 -4.95 3.62
CA THR A 26 -6.68 -5.07 4.97
C THR A 26 -5.89 -3.80 5.28
N ILE A 27 -6.20 -3.18 6.42
CA ILE A 27 -5.54 -1.94 6.86
C ILE A 27 -4.70 -2.26 8.10
N LYS A 28 -3.42 -1.92 8.07
CA LYS A 28 -2.51 -2.04 9.22
C LYS A 28 -1.85 -0.72 9.53
N LEU A 29 -1.88 -0.33 10.81
CA LEU A 29 -1.19 0.85 11.31
C LEU A 29 0.08 0.40 12.02
N GLN A 30 1.20 1.06 11.72
CA GLN A 30 2.45 0.89 12.44
C GLN A 30 2.95 2.24 12.94
N LYS A 31 3.12 2.36 14.26
CA LYS A 31 3.80 3.50 14.87
C LYS A 31 5.30 3.37 14.68
N LEU A 32 5.95 4.49 14.36
CA LEU A 32 7.40 4.59 14.21
C LEU A 32 8.00 5.10 15.52
N THR A 33 9.15 4.54 15.88
CA THR A 33 10.01 5.11 16.93
C THR A 33 10.94 6.18 16.33
N LEU A 34 11.57 6.97 17.18
CA LEU A 34 12.56 7.95 16.75
C LEU A 34 13.67 7.25 15.95
N PHE A 35 14.02 7.79 14.78
CA PHE A 35 15.04 7.25 13.87
C PHE A 35 14.71 5.90 13.21
N GLN A 36 13.45 5.48 13.22
CA GLN A 36 13.04 4.30 12.48
C GLN A 36 12.78 4.66 11.00
N TYR A 37 13.58 4.07 10.11
CA TYR A 37 13.53 4.33 8.66
C TYR A 37 12.90 3.20 7.84
N SER A 38 12.60 2.08 8.50
CA SER A 38 12.05 0.87 7.89
C SER A 38 10.90 0.32 8.74
N VAL A 39 9.87 -0.17 8.07
CA VAL A 39 8.70 -0.78 8.69
C VAL A 39 8.48 -2.14 8.08
N THR A 40 8.22 -3.13 8.94
CA THR A 40 7.87 -4.48 8.54
C THR A 40 6.42 -4.75 8.92
N PHE A 41 5.61 -5.16 7.95
CA PHE A 41 4.25 -5.63 8.19
C PHE A 41 4.21 -7.15 8.04
N HIS A 42 3.86 -7.87 9.12
CA HIS A 42 3.63 -9.31 9.06
C HIS A 42 2.18 -9.57 8.61
N ILE A 43 1.99 -10.23 7.47
CA ILE A 43 0.67 -10.48 6.87
C ILE A 43 0.60 -11.93 6.43
N SER A 44 -0.49 -12.61 6.80
CA SER A 44 -0.74 -14.02 6.48
C SER A 44 -1.76 -14.18 5.35
N MET A 45 -1.83 -13.20 4.46
CA MET A 45 -2.84 -13.07 3.40
C MET A 45 -2.17 -12.63 2.10
N LEU A 46 -2.70 -13.09 0.97
CA LEU A 46 -2.26 -12.65 -0.35
C LEU A 46 -2.64 -11.19 -0.58
N TYR A 47 -1.73 -10.41 -1.15
CA TYR A 47 -1.98 -9.04 -1.56
C TYR A 47 -1.51 -8.85 -3.01
N HIS A 48 -2.28 -8.10 -3.78
CA HIS A 48 -1.97 -7.75 -5.16
C HIS A 48 -1.50 -6.30 -5.27
N MET A 49 -1.95 -5.44 -4.37
CA MET A 49 -1.56 -4.03 -4.34
C MET A 49 -1.35 -3.59 -2.90
N VAL A 50 -0.30 -2.79 -2.70
CA VAL A 50 0.02 -2.19 -1.40
C VAL A 50 0.15 -0.69 -1.56
N ILE A 51 -0.63 0.04 -0.77
CA ILE A 51 -0.55 1.50 -0.68
C ILE A 51 -0.16 1.86 0.75
N VAL A 52 0.77 2.79 0.89
CA VAL A 52 1.23 3.27 2.19
C VAL A 52 0.80 4.72 2.35
N GLN A 53 0.16 5.04 3.46
CA GLN A 53 -0.10 6.41 3.87
C GLN A 53 0.96 6.87 4.86
N ALA A 54 1.54 8.04 4.58
CA ALA A 54 2.52 8.73 5.42
C ALA A 54 2.31 10.24 5.31
N ASN A 55 2.25 10.96 6.45
CA ASN A 55 2.02 12.42 6.51
C ASN A 55 0.84 12.89 5.64
N ASN A 56 -0.29 12.19 5.73
CA ASN A 56 -1.52 12.47 4.97
C ASN A 56 -1.40 12.34 3.43
N LYS A 57 -0.29 11.78 2.93
CA LYS A 57 -0.11 11.42 1.52
C LYS A 57 -0.16 9.91 1.33
N PHE A 58 -0.54 9.48 0.14
CA PHE A 58 -0.66 8.07 -0.22
C PHE A 58 0.41 7.72 -1.26
N TYR A 59 1.05 6.57 -1.09
CA TYR A 59 2.14 6.13 -1.94
C TYR A 59 1.86 4.71 -2.43
N LEU A 60 1.91 4.49 -3.74
CA LEU A 60 1.82 3.16 -4.31
C LEU A 60 3.14 2.41 -4.08
N ALA A 61 3.15 1.54 -3.08
CA ALA A 61 4.35 0.83 -2.67
C ALA A 61 4.64 -0.37 -3.58
N VAL A 62 3.61 -1.17 -3.90
CA VAL A 62 3.73 -2.35 -4.76
C VAL A 62 2.45 -2.64 -5.54
N ILE A 63 2.62 -3.13 -6.77
CA ILE A 63 1.64 -3.91 -7.53
C ILE A 63 2.30 -5.26 -7.82
N GLN A 64 1.82 -6.34 -7.20
CA GLN A 64 2.29 -7.69 -7.47
C GLN A 64 1.62 -8.23 -8.74
N GLN A 65 2.45 -8.63 -9.70
CA GLN A 65 2.02 -9.41 -10.87
C GLN A 65 2.03 -10.92 -10.60
N LEU A 66 2.87 -11.36 -9.66
CA LEU A 66 3.02 -12.75 -9.23
C LEU A 66 3.08 -12.81 -7.70
N PRO A 67 2.48 -13.82 -7.06
CA PRO A 67 2.48 -13.93 -5.60
C PRO A 67 3.90 -14.15 -5.08
N GLN A 68 4.39 -13.24 -4.24
CA GLN A 68 5.63 -13.38 -3.49
C GLN A 68 5.33 -13.40 -1.98
N ILE A 69 6.03 -14.30 -1.28
CA ILE A 69 5.87 -14.53 0.17
C ILE A 69 6.43 -13.36 0.97
N ASP A 70 7.61 -12.86 0.59
CA ASP A 70 8.29 -11.74 1.26
C ASP A 70 8.56 -10.61 0.27
N LEU A 71 8.28 -9.39 0.70
CA LEU A 71 8.43 -8.18 -0.11
C LEU A 71 9.09 -7.09 0.71
N SER A 72 10.21 -6.58 0.20
CA SER A 72 10.87 -5.38 0.70
C SER A 72 10.77 -4.30 -0.35
N THR A 73 10.17 -3.17 0.01
CA THR A 73 9.97 -2.02 -0.90
C THR A 73 10.27 -0.72 -0.17
N SER A 74 10.63 0.32 -0.94
CA SER A 74 10.82 1.69 -0.44
C SER A 74 9.75 2.59 -1.01
N ILE A 75 9.18 3.48 -0.21
CA ILE A 75 8.32 4.56 -0.69
C ILE A 75 9.15 5.79 -1.07
N ARG A 76 8.78 6.44 -2.17
CA ARG A 76 9.41 7.64 -2.74
C ARG A 76 8.34 8.63 -3.18
N SER A 77 8.69 9.91 -3.23
CA SER A 77 7.74 10.97 -3.63
C SER A 77 7.21 10.80 -5.05
N SER A 78 7.94 10.10 -5.94
CA SER A 78 7.49 9.76 -7.29
C SER A 78 6.36 8.72 -7.32
N GLN A 79 6.07 8.05 -6.20
CA GLN A 79 5.01 7.06 -6.06
C GLN A 79 3.73 7.64 -5.45
N ASP A 80 3.64 8.97 -5.30
CA ASP A 80 2.45 9.66 -4.79
C ASP A 80 1.22 9.27 -5.63
N CYS A 81 0.13 8.92 -4.97
CA CYS A 81 -1.10 8.47 -5.60
C CYS A 81 -2.34 9.07 -4.95
N VAL A 82 -3.47 8.95 -5.63
CA VAL A 82 -4.74 9.47 -5.09
C VAL A 82 -5.19 8.63 -3.88
N PRO A 83 -5.99 9.20 -2.96
CA PRO A 83 -6.48 8.48 -1.79
C PRO A 83 -7.15 7.15 -2.13
N VAL A 84 -7.01 6.18 -1.23
CA VAL A 84 -7.54 4.81 -1.38
C VAL A 84 -9.03 4.80 -1.70
N GLU A 85 -9.81 5.67 -1.06
CA GLU A 85 -11.26 5.77 -1.27
C GLU A 85 -11.59 6.20 -2.70
N ARG A 86 -10.74 7.04 -3.31
CA ARG A 86 -10.88 7.43 -4.71
C ARG A 86 -10.36 6.35 -5.65
N LEU A 87 -9.32 5.60 -5.29
CA LEU A 87 -8.81 4.49 -6.10
C LEU A 87 -9.84 3.36 -6.23
N LEU A 88 -10.49 2.98 -5.13
CA LEU A 88 -11.52 1.94 -5.14
C LEU A 88 -12.82 2.41 -5.83
N ASN A 89 -13.12 3.70 -5.81
CA ASN A 89 -14.26 4.26 -6.53
C ASN A 89 -13.97 4.56 -8.01
N SER A 90 -12.70 4.65 -8.41
CA SER A 90 -12.30 4.93 -9.78
C SER A 90 -11.94 3.64 -10.53
N THR A 91 -11.98 3.75 -11.85
CA THR A 91 -11.91 2.75 -12.92
C THR A 91 -10.80 1.68 -12.82
N ILE A 92 -9.89 1.72 -11.84
CA ILE A 92 -8.79 0.75 -11.70
C ILE A 92 -9.30 -0.67 -11.46
N LEU A 93 -10.42 -0.84 -10.73
CA LEU A 93 -11.11 -2.14 -10.62
C LEU A 93 -11.74 -2.62 -11.94
N LYS A 94 -12.06 -1.69 -12.85
CA LYS A 94 -12.59 -2.01 -14.18
C LYS A 94 -11.49 -2.38 -15.19
N MET A 95 -10.24 -1.98 -14.93
CA MET A 95 -9.10 -2.28 -15.82
C MET A 95 -8.51 -3.68 -15.63
N THR A 96 -8.76 -4.35 -14.49
CA THR A 96 -8.34 -5.74 -14.26
C THR A 96 -9.37 -6.79 -14.69
N GLN A 97 -10.45 -6.39 -15.36
CA GLN A 97 -11.50 -7.28 -15.90
C GLN A 97 -11.32 -7.65 -17.39
N TYR A 98 -10.13 -7.42 -17.96
CA TYR A 98 -9.83 -7.80 -19.35
C TYR A 98 -8.63 -8.75 -19.42
#